data_AF-A0A1B7W719-F1
#
_entry.id   AF-A0A1B7W719-F1
#
_cell.length_a   1.000
_cell.length_b   1.000
_cell.length_c   1.000
_cell.angle_alpha   90.00
_cell.angle_beta   90.00
_cell.angle_gamma   90.00
#
_symmetry.space_group_name_H-M   'P 1'
#
loop_
_entity.id
_entity.type
_entity.pdbx_description
1 polymer ?
#
loop_
_entity_poly.entity_id
_entity_poly.type
_entity_poly.pdbx_seq_one_letter_code
_entity_poly.pdbx_strand_id
1 'polypeptide(L)' 'MNWRKGPPPSIGWWPASVVNSPDVFRWWNGECWSIASHRSTPLKQVGKRAQHADNKAAQHLIRWTDRPAWWPERSKT' A
#
# COMPACT_ATOMS: atom_id res chain seq x y z
N MET A 1 -5.47 15.66 -0.24
CA MET A 1 -5.40 14.18 -0.20
C MET A 1 -6.20 13.72 1.00
N ASN A 2 -7.20 12.86 0.77
CA ASN A 2 -8.02 12.32 1.86
C ASN A 2 -7.55 10.90 2.20
N TRP A 3 -7.12 10.69 3.44
CA TRP A 3 -6.66 9.39 3.95
C TRP A 3 -7.83 8.62 4.56
N ARG A 4 -8.13 7.45 4.00
CA ARG A 4 -9.29 6.60 4.33
C ARG A 4 -8.84 5.39 5.15
N LYS A 5 -9.70 4.94 6.07
CA LYS A 5 -9.51 3.70 6.83
C LYS A 5 -10.24 2.55 6.15
N GLY A 6 -9.88 1.31 6.53
CA GLY A 6 -10.52 0.10 6.02
C GLY A 6 -9.97 -0.35 4.66
N PRO A 7 -10.61 -1.35 4.03
CA PRO A 7 -10.13 -1.88 2.76
C PRO A 7 -10.28 -0.85 1.63
N PRO A 8 -9.32 -0.79 0.69
CA PRO A 8 -9.47 -0.05 -0.55
C PRO A 8 -10.42 -0.78 -1.52
N PRO A 9 -10.93 -0.11 -2.56
CA PRO A 9 -11.94 -0.68 -3.46
C PRO A 9 -11.42 -1.80 -4.37
N SER A 10 -10.10 -1.96 -4.52
CA SER A 10 -9.52 -3.02 -5.35
C SER A 10 -8.20 -3.54 -4.79
N ILE A 11 -7.86 -4.78 -5.18
CA ILE A 11 -6.52 -5.34 -5.04
C ILE A 11 -5.50 -4.46 -5.78
N GLY A 12 -4.26 -4.48 -5.32
CA GLY A 12 -3.15 -3.80 -6.00
C GLY A 12 -2.29 -2.97 -5.06
N TRP A 13 -1.39 -2.19 -5.65
CA TRP A 13 -0.63 -1.18 -4.91
C TRP A 13 -1.53 0.01 -4.58
N TRP A 14 -1.26 0.62 -3.43
CA TRP A 14 -1.88 1.87 -2.99
C TRP A 14 -0.88 2.75 -2.24
N PRO A 15 -1.00 4.09 -2.32
CA PRO A 15 -0.39 4.98 -1.34
C PRO A 15 -1.07 4.71 0.01
N ALA A 16 -0.34 4.09 0.92
CA ALA A 16 -0.89 3.53 2.15
C ALA A 16 0.13 3.62 3.29
N SER A 17 -0.25 4.28 4.38
CA SER A 17 0.67 4.70 5.43
C SER A 17 -0.02 4.71 6.78
N VAL A 18 0.75 4.43 7.83
CA VAL A 18 0.33 4.62 9.22
C VAL A 18 0.45 6.08 9.68
N VAL A 19 1.26 6.88 8.98
CA VAL A 19 1.55 8.30 9.29
C VAL A 19 1.11 9.25 8.17
N ASN A 20 0.22 8.79 7.28
CA ASN A 20 -0.29 9.60 6.16
C ASN A 20 0.80 10.15 5.22
N SER A 21 1.89 9.39 5.02
CA SER A 21 2.97 9.76 4.10
C SER A 21 2.69 9.26 2.67
N PRO A 22 2.70 10.14 1.64
CA PRO A 22 2.43 9.76 0.25
C PRO A 22 3.57 8.99 -0.42
N ASP A 23 4.75 8.91 0.20
CA ASP A 23 5.91 8.16 -0.31
C ASP A 23 5.96 6.71 0.17
N VAL A 24 4.91 6.27 0.88
CA VAL A 24 4.73 4.91 1.37
C VAL A 24 3.67 4.20 0.55
N PHE A 25 4.06 3.06 0.01
CA PHE A 25 3.22 2.21 -0.82
C PHE A 25 3.07 0.84 -0.17
N ARG A 26 1.86 0.28 -0.22
CA ARG A 26 1.58 -1.08 0.25
C ARG A 26 0.72 -1.80 -0.77
N TRP A 27 0.90 -3.11 -0.84
CA TRP A 27 0.05 -3.97 -1.63
C TRP A 27 -1.16 -4.39 -0.79
N TRP A 28 -2.35 -4.25 -1.34
CA TRP A 28 -3.58 -4.82 -0.80
C TRP A 28 -3.89 -6.11 -1.54
N ASN A 29 -3.91 -7.24 -0.84
CA ASN A 29 -4.18 -8.54 -1.45
C ASN A 29 -5.66 -8.97 -1.39
N GLY A 30 -6.55 -8.12 -0.87
CA GLY A 30 -7.96 -8.45 -0.63
C GLY A 30 -8.30 -8.72 0.84
N GLU A 31 -7.30 -9.06 1.66
CA GLU A 31 -7.49 -9.43 3.06
C GLU A 31 -6.65 -8.57 4.01
N CYS A 32 -5.41 -8.26 3.63
CA CYS A 32 -4.47 -7.51 4.44
C CYS A 32 -3.51 -6.66 3.60
N TRP A 33 -2.91 -5.68 4.26
CA TRP A 33 -1.85 -4.86 3.71
C TRP A 33 -0.50 -5.56 3.84
N SER A 34 0.30 -5.46 2.79
CA SER A 34 1.68 -5.89 2.81
C SER A 34 2.58 -5.01 3.69
N ILE A 35 3.81 -5.46 3.92
CA ILE A 35 4.88 -4.61 4.46
C ILE A 35 5.06 -3.35 3.58
N ALA A 36 5.27 -2.21 4.23
CA ALA A 36 5.45 -0.92 3.57
C ALA A 36 6.68 -0.91 2.66
N SER A 37 6.54 -0.33 1.47
CA SER A 37 7.63 0.00 0.55
C SER A 37 7.70 1.51 0.38
N HIS A 38 8.91 2.04 0.27
CA HIS A 38 9.16 3.45 0.00
C HIS A 38 9.58 3.65 -1.45
N ARG A 39 9.48 4.88 -1.96
CA ARG A 39 10.01 5.23 -3.30
C ARG A 39 11.49 4.84 -3.49
N SER A 40 12.29 4.89 -2.42
CA SER A 40 13.69 4.47 -2.42
C SER A 40 13.92 2.96 -2.23
N THR A 41 12.86 2.17 -2.05
CA THR A 41 12.99 0.73 -1.85
C THR A 41 13.43 0.06 -3.16
N PRO A 42 14.51 -0.74 -3.16
CA PRO A 42 14.95 -1.44 -4.36
C PRO A 42 13.85 -2.35 -4.92
N LEU A 43 13.69 -2.38 -6.24
CA LEU A 43 12.62 -3.16 -6.92
C LEU A 43 12.56 -4.63 -6.46
N LYS A 44 13.72 -5.27 -6.27
CA LYS A 44 13.81 -6.66 -5.77
C LYS A 44 13.21 -6.83 -4.37
N GLN A 45 13.28 -5.81 -3.53
CA GLN A 45 12.68 -5.82 -2.20
C GLN A 45 11.19 -5.49 -2.22
N VAL A 46 10.73 -4.65 -3.16
CA VAL A 46 9.31 -4.30 -3.31
C VAL A 46 8.46 -5.56 -3.51
N GLY A 47 8.86 -6.43 -4.44
CA GLY A 47 8.15 -7.69 -4.70
C GLY A 47 8.11 -8.61 -3.48
N LYS A 48 9.22 -8.73 -2.75
CA LYS A 48 9.27 -9.53 -1.50
C LYS A 48 8.36 -8.95 -0.42
N ARG A 49 8.39 -7.63 -0.21
CA ARG A 49 7.54 -6.94 0.77
C ARG A 49 6.06 -7.11 0.47
N ALA A 50 5.68 -7.11 -0.81
CA ALA A 50 4.30 -7.32 -1.26
C ALA A 50 3.74 -8.69 -0.86
N GLN A 51 4.60 -9.71 -0.77
CA GLN A 51 4.21 -11.09 -0.43
C GLN A 51 4.00 -11.32 1.07
N HIS A 52 4.43 -10.39 1.92
CA HIS A 52 4.33 -10.52 3.36
C HIS A 52 3.31 -9.53 3.92
N ALA A 53 2.32 -10.03 4.64
CA ALA A 53 1.42 -9.20 5.44
C ALA A 53 2.22 -8.42 6.49
N ASP A 54 1.86 -7.15 6.69
CA ASP A 54 2.34 -6.40 7.86
C ASP A 54 1.70 -6.96 9.14
N ASN A 55 2.30 -6.65 10.28
CA ASN A 55 1.83 -7.09 11.58
C ASN A 55 0.37 -6.67 11.85
N LYS A 56 -0.37 -7.50 12.59
CA LYS A 56 -1.81 -7.30 12.86
C LYS A 56 -2.13 -5.95 13.50
N ALA A 57 -1.27 -5.45 14.39
CA ALA A 57 -1.48 -4.15 15.03
C ALA A 57 -1.43 -3.00 14.01
N ALA A 58 -0.50 -3.07 13.04
CA ALA A 58 -0.39 -2.08 11.97
C ALA A 58 -1.58 -2.10 11.01
N GLN A 59 -2.17 -3.28 10.73
CA GLN A 59 -3.30 -3.41 9.79
C GLN A 59 -4.43 -2.41 10.07
N HIS A 60 -4.78 -2.22 11.35
CA HIS A 60 -5.87 -1.31 11.76
C HIS A 60 -5.48 0.17 11.76
N LEU A 61 -4.19 0.48 11.71
CA LEU A 61 -3.65 1.84 11.69
C LEU A 61 -3.40 2.36 10.27
N ILE A 62 -3.24 1.45 9.31
CA ILE A 62 -2.97 1.81 7.92
C ILE A 62 -4.18 2.56 7.34
N ARG A 63 -3.87 3.70 6.75
CA ARG A 63 -4.79 4.47 5.92
C ARG A 63 -4.29 4.48 4.50
N TRP A 64 -5.19 4.63 3.55
CA TRP A 64 -4.86 4.73 2.13
C TRP A 64 -5.45 5.99 1.51
N THR A 65 -4.91 6.44 0.40
CA THR A 65 -5.49 7.53 -0.40
C THR A 65 -5.60 7.13 -1.86
N ASP A 66 -6.28 7.94 -2.66
CA ASP A 66 -6.52 7.67 -4.06
C ASP A 66 -5.20 7.54 -4.83
N ARG A 67 -5.16 6.58 -5.76
CA ARG A 67 -4.01 6.39 -6.64
C ARG A 67 -3.82 7.66 -7.48
N PRO A 68 -2.59 8.19 -7.61
CA PRO A 68 -2.32 9.28 -8.53
C PRO A 68 -2.68 8.91 -9.97
N ALA A 69 -3.16 9.88 -10.75
CA ALA A 69 -3.58 9.65 -12.14
C ALA A 69 -2.47 9.09 -13.05
N TRP A 70 -1.21 9.35 -12.71
CA TRP A 70 -0.03 8.90 -13.46
C TRP A 70 0.44 7.47 -13.13
N TRP A 71 -0.23 6.76 -12.22
CA TRP A 71 0.13 5.38 -11.90
C TRP A 71 -0.15 4.42 -13.06
N PRO A 72 0.78 3.49 -13.36
CA PRO A 72 0.58 2.54 -14.43
C PRO A 72 -0.55 1.57 -14.11
N GLU A 73 -1.27 1.10 -15.12
CA GLU A 73 -2.44 0.22 -14.92
C GLU A 73 -2.09 -1.07 -14.18
N ARG A 74 -0.89 -1.63 -14.41
CA ARG A 74 -0.38 -2.81 -13.71
C ARG A 74 -0.26 -2.65 -12.18
N SER A 75 -0.38 -1.44 -11.65
CA SER A 75 -0.43 -1.22 -10.20
C SER A 75 -1.82 -1.46 -9.62
N LYS A 76 -2.85 -1.68 -10.45
CA LYS A 76 -4.26 -1.86 -10.09
C LYS A 76 -4.73 -3.32 -10.12
N THR A 77 -3.85 -4.25 -10.49
CA THR A 77 -4.09 -5.68 -10.73
C THR A 77 -3.04 -6.48 -10.01
#